data_AF-A0A8S9VZN4-F1
#
_entry.id   AF-A0A8S9VZN4-F1
#
_cell.length_a   1.000
_cell.length_b   1.000
_cell.length_c   1.000
_cell.angle_alpha   90.00
_cell.angle_beta   90.00
_cell.angle_gamma   90.00
#
_symmetry.space_group_name_H-M   'P 1'
#
loop_
_entity.id
_entity.type
_entity.pdbx_description
1 polymer ?
#
loop_
_entity_poly.entity_id
_entity_poly.type
_entity_poly.pdbx_seq_one_letter_code
_entity_poly.pdbx_strand_id
1 'polypeptide(L)'
;MRDFSDNLLLYPEHRIKIKIEMDKIIIKLPSFLALELFRSAIIPQNEDEAFPVRLDGKDIGLFRVIDLRYPLSSGTDELISMTFTRMGEG
;
A
#
# COMPACT_ATOMS: atom_id res chain seq x y z
N MET A 1 -10.86 -28.95 5.45
CA MET A 1 -10.01 -27.90 6.04
C MET A 1 -9.04 -27.49 4.95
N ARG A 2 -9.25 -26.34 4.29
CA ARG A 2 -8.35 -25.89 3.21
C ARG A 2 -7.14 -25.24 3.87
N ASP A 3 -5.98 -25.80 3.57
CA ASP A 3 -4.67 -25.29 3.95
C ASP A 3 -4.46 -23.95 3.22
N PHE A 4 -4.16 -22.87 3.96
CA PHE A 4 -3.95 -21.53 3.40
C PHE A 4 -2.48 -21.30 2.97
N SER A 5 -1.70 -22.37 2.82
CA SER A 5 -0.24 -22.30 2.68
C SER A 5 0.28 -22.01 1.26
N ASP A 6 -0.56 -21.94 0.23
CA ASP A 6 -0.11 -21.93 -1.17
C ASP A 6 -0.41 -20.64 -1.95
N ASN A 7 -0.13 -19.46 -1.39
CA ASN A 7 0.10 -18.22 -2.17
C ASN A 7 0.73 -17.12 -1.31
N LEU A 8 1.81 -17.43 -0.60
CA LEU A 8 2.65 -16.36 -0.05
C LEU A 8 3.44 -15.77 -1.22
N LEU A 9 2.92 -14.69 -1.79
CA LEU A 9 3.66 -13.91 -2.77
C LEU A 9 4.81 -13.20 -2.06
N LEU A 10 5.98 -13.83 -2.16
CA LEU A 10 7.22 -13.29 -1.62
C LEU A 10 7.72 -12.21 -2.58
N TYR A 11 7.29 -10.98 -2.34
CA TYR A 11 7.88 -9.82 -2.98
C TYR A 11 9.21 -9.49 -2.30
N PRO A 12 10.32 -9.34 -3.06
CA PRO A 12 11.58 -8.94 -2.45
C PRO A 12 11.44 -7.58 -1.77
N GLU A 13 11.83 -7.48 -0.49
CA GLU A 13 11.68 -6.26 0.31
C GLU A 13 12.31 -5.03 -0.36
N HIS A 14 13.44 -5.21 -1.05
CA HIS A 14 14.13 -4.12 -1.75
C HIS A 14 13.30 -3.46 -2.88
N ARG A 15 12.20 -4.09 -3.32
CA ARG A 15 11.26 -3.54 -4.31
C ARG A 15 10.13 -2.72 -3.67
N ILE A 16 10.00 -2.75 -2.35
CA ILE A 16 9.03 -1.96 -1.59
C ILE A 16 9.78 -0.77 -1.00
N LYS A 17 9.37 0.45 -1.35
CA LYS A 17 9.98 1.67 -0.81
C LYS A 17 8.93 2.45 -0.05
N ILE A 18 9.22 2.74 1.21
CA ILE A 18 8.34 3.52 2.09
C ILE A 18 9.02 4.83 2.42
N LYS A 19 8.31 5.95 2.25
CA LYS A 19 8.71 7.26 2.74
C LYS A 19 7.61 7.79 3.64
N ILE A 20 7.97 8.14 4.87
CA ILE A 20 7.04 8.68 5.88
C ILE A 20 7.38 10.15 6.07
N GLU A 21 6.36 10.99 5.93
CA GLU A 21 6.36 12.42 6.22
C GLU A 21 5.36 12.68 7.36
N MET A 22 5.28 13.91 7.90
CA MET A 22 4.50 14.19 9.12
C MET A 22 3.03 13.71 9.04
N ASP A 23 2.39 13.95 7.90
CA ASP A 23 0.97 13.66 7.64
C ASP A 23 0.79 12.68 6.48
N LYS A 24 1.86 12.19 5.86
CA LYS A 24 1.80 11.40 4.63
C LYS A 24 2.66 10.16 4.67
N ILE A 25 2.16 9.12 4.01
CA ILE A 25 2.93 7.91 3.72
C ILE A 25 2.95 7.74 2.22
N ILE A 26 4.13 7.70 1.63
CA ILE A 26 4.32 7.41 0.21
C ILE A 26 4.91 6.01 0.12
N ILE A 27 4.20 5.11 -0.55
CA ILE A 27 4.64 3.73 -0.76
C ILE A 27 4.82 3.49 -2.25
N LYS A 28 5.96 2.93 -2.62
CA LYS A 28 6.22 2.42 -3.97
C LYS A 28 6.29 0.91 -3.93
N LEU A 29 5.48 0.24 -4.74
CA LEU A 29 5.37 -1.21 -4.78
C LEU A 29 5.17 -1.72 -6.20
N PRO A 30 5.56 -2.96 -6.50
CA PRO A 30 5.27 -3.60 -7.78
C PRO A 30 3.77 -3.59 -8.10
N SER A 31 3.42 -3.42 -9.38
CA SER A 31 2.02 -3.36 -9.84
C SER A 31 1.16 -4.56 -9.40
N PHE A 32 1.72 -5.77 -9.42
CA PHE A 32 1.00 -6.98 -8.98
C PHE A 32 0.71 -6.97 -7.47
N LEU A 33 1.67 -6.55 -6.64
CA LEU A 33 1.46 -6.41 -5.20
C LEU A 33 0.36 -5.38 -4.91
N ALA A 34 0.38 -4.25 -5.62
CA ALA A 34 -0.65 -3.23 -5.44
C ALA A 34 -2.05 -3.79 -5.77
N LEU A 35 -2.18 -4.49 -6.89
CA LEU A 35 -3.43 -5.11 -7.32
C LEU A 35 -3.96 -6.11 -6.28
N GLU A 36 -3.08 -6.89 -5.68
CA GLU A 36 -3.45 -7.84 -4.63
C GLU A 36 -3.92 -7.16 -3.37
N LEU A 37 -3.23 -6.11 -2.91
CA LEU A 37 -3.65 -5.33 -1.75
C LEU A 37 -5.05 -4.71 -1.94
N PHE A 38 -5.38 -4.28 -3.17
CA PHE A 38 -6.74 -3.83 -3.53
C PHE A 38 -7.75 -4.98 -3.55
N ARG A 39 -7.40 -6.13 -4.13
CA ARG A 39 -8.30 -7.30 -4.21
C ARG A 39 -8.56 -7.94 -2.85
N SER A 40 -7.60 -7.86 -1.93
CA SER A 40 -7.71 -8.36 -0.57
C SER A 40 -8.33 -7.34 0.41
N ALA A 41 -8.74 -6.16 -0.07
CA ALA A 41 -9.25 -5.06 0.74
C ALA A 41 -8.30 -4.60 1.86
N ILE A 42 -6.98 -4.78 1.68
CA ILE A 42 -5.99 -4.15 2.58
C ILE A 42 -5.91 -2.65 2.29
N ILE A 43 -5.94 -2.30 1.00
CA ILE A 43 -6.09 -0.91 0.56
C ILE A 43 -7.55 -0.75 0.10
N PRO A 44 -8.27 0.27 0.59
CA PRO A 44 -9.66 0.47 0.22
C PRO A 44 -9.81 0.79 -1.27
N GLN A 45 -10.90 0.34 -1.87
CA GLN A 45 -11.24 0.64 -3.26
C GLN A 45 -11.87 2.03 -3.43
N ASN A 46 -12.42 2.58 -2.34
CA ASN A 46 -12.99 3.91 -2.29
C ASN A 46 -11.95 4.90 -1.72
N GLU A 47 -11.64 5.96 -2.46
CA GLU A 47 -10.67 6.99 -2.06
C GLU A 47 -11.11 7.75 -0.79
N ASP A 48 -12.41 7.80 -0.50
CA ASP A 48 -12.95 8.44 0.71
C ASP A 48 -12.92 7.54 1.95
N GLU A 49 -12.59 6.26 1.78
CA GLU A 49 -12.58 5.29 2.87
C GLU A 49 -11.28 5.37 3.67
N ALA A 50 -11.43 5.51 5.00
CA ALA A 50 -10.30 5.50 5.91
C ALA A 50 -9.95 4.06 6.30
N PHE A 51 -8.66 3.73 6.37
CA PHE A 51 -8.17 2.42 6.76
C PHE A 51 -7.05 2.52 7.79
N PRO A 52 -6.94 1.55 8.72
CA PRO A 52 -5.87 1.54 9.71
C PRO A 52 -4.54 1.14 9.08
N VAL A 53 -3.48 1.87 9.39
CA VAL A 53 -2.12 1.54 8.96
C VAL A 53 -1.31 1.06 10.16
N ARG A 54 -0.64 -0.08 9.99
CA ARG A 54 0.34 -0.60 10.94
C ARG A 54 1.72 -0.62 10.30
N LEU A 55 2.71 -0.10 11.01
CA LEU A 55 4.11 -0.13 10.62
C LEU A 55 4.91 -0.82 11.71
N ASP A 56 5.71 -1.83 11.35
CA ASP A 56 6.49 -2.64 12.29
C ASP A 56 5.66 -3.18 13.46
N GLY A 57 4.42 -3.60 13.16
CA GLY A 57 3.47 -4.12 14.15
C GLY A 57 2.79 -3.05 15.03
N LYS A 58 3.17 -1.77 14.90
CA LYS A 58 2.57 -0.66 15.65
C LYS A 58 1.49 0.03 14.83
N ASP A 59 0.34 0.30 15.44
CA ASP A 59 -0.69 1.15 14.86
C ASP A 59 -0.21 2.60 14.81
N ILE A 60 -0.25 3.20 13.62
CA ILE A 60 0.17 4.59 13.38
C ILE A 60 -1.02 5.51 13.02
N GLY A 61 -2.24 4.98 13.04
CA GLY A 61 -3.48 5.73 12.85
C GLY A 61 -4.25 5.36 11.59
N LEU A 62 -5.32 6.12 11.36
CA LEU A 62 -6.17 6.00 10.18
C LEU A 62 -5.65 6.88 9.05
N PHE A 63 -5.66 6.34 7.83
CA PHE A 63 -5.22 7.03 6.63
C PHE A 63 -6.25 6.90 5.52
N ARG A 64 -6.16 7.79 4.52
CA ARG A 64 -6.89 7.72 3.25
C ARG A 64 -5.93 7.74 2.08
N VAL A 65 -6.30 7.06 0.99
CA VAL A 65 -5.57 7.14 -0.28
C VAL A 65 -5.90 8.48 -0.94
N ILE A 66 -4.89 9.29 -1.26
CA ILE A 66 -5.09 10.61 -1.90
C ILE A 66 -4.48 10.69 -3.30
N ASP A 67 -3.63 9.73 -3.67
CA ASP A 67 -2.97 9.71 -4.97
C ASP A 67 -2.47 8.30 -5.28
N LEU A 68 -2.73 7.83 -6.51
CA LEU A 68 -2.21 6.59 -7.06
C LEU A 68 -1.66 6.86 -8.47
N ARG A 69 -0.36 6.65 -8.64
CA ARG A 69 0.35 6.91 -9.91
C ARG A 69 0.97 5.64 -10.45
N TYR A 70 0.62 5.34 -11.69
CA TYR A 70 1.29 4.30 -12.47
C TYR A 70 2.64 4.82 -13.00
N PRO A 71 3.63 3.94 -13.17
CA PRO A 71 4.91 4.31 -13.76
C PRO A 71 4.72 4.86 -15.17
N LEU A 72 5.39 5.97 -15.47
CA LEU A 72 5.30 6.66 -16.76
C LEU A 72 6.14 5.99 -17.87
N SER A 73 6.97 5.00 -17.53
CA SER A 73 7.82 4.28 -18.48
C SER A 73 7.72 2.76 -18.29
N SER A 74 7.72 2.05 -19.40
CA SER A 74 7.61 0.58 -19.54
C SER A 74 8.92 -0.17 -19.21
N GLY A 75 9.68 0.34 -18.23
CA GLY A 75 10.89 -0.32 -17.73
C GLY A 75 10.56 -1.46 -16.77
N THR A 76 11.46 -2.44 -16.62
CA THR A 76 11.28 -3.69 -15.85
C THR A 76 11.06 -3.54 -14.32
N ASP A 77 11.04 -2.31 -13.81
CA ASP A 77 10.78 -1.95 -12.41
C ASP A 77 9.53 -1.05 -12.31
N GLU A 78 8.42 -1.51 -12.87
CA GLU A 78 7.12 -0.85 -12.81
C GLU A 78 6.61 -0.81 -11.36
N LEU A 79 7.00 0.25 -10.64
CA LEU A 79 6.53 0.54 -9.29
C LEU A 79 5.36 1.53 -9.38
N ILE A 80 4.22 1.15 -8.82
CA ILE A 80 3.11 2.05 -8.54
C ILE A 80 3.47 2.88 -7.31
N SER A 81 3.23 4.19 -7.37
CA SER A 81 3.37 5.09 -6.23
C SER A 81 2.00 5.39 -5.65
N MET A 82 1.78 5.07 -4.38
CA MET A 82 0.58 5.45 -3.64
C MET A 82 0.92 6.43 -2.54
N THR A 83 0.09 7.44 -2.35
CA THR A 83 0.21 8.41 -1.27
C THR A 83 -1.00 8.30 -0.37
N PHE A 84 -0.75 8.15 0.92
CA PHE A 84 -1.75 8.13 1.96
C PHE A 84 -1.62 9.40 2.81
N THR A 85 -2.75 9.98 3.20
CA THR A 85 -2.79 11.08 4.16
C THR A 85 -3.35 10.59 5.48
N ARG A 86 -2.76 11.03 6.59
CA ARG A 86 -3.27 10.76 7.92
C ARG A 86 -4.60 11.48 8.11
N MET A 87 -5.58 10.78 8.66
CA MET A 87 -6.80 11.40 9.14
C MET A 87 -6.50 12.10 10.47
N GLY A 88 -6.82 13.39 10.57
CA GLY A 88 -6.75 14.08 11.86
C GLY A 88 -7.61 13.36 12.90
N GLU A 89 -7.19 13.41 14.17
CA GLU A 89 -8.07 13.04 15.28
C GLU A 89 -9.18 14.10 15.31
N GLY A 90 -10.38 13.72 14.85
CA GLY A 90 -11.58 14.54 14.98
C GLY A 90 -12.04 14.64 16.43
#